data_AF-A0A348AHD9-F1
#
_entry.id   AF-A0A348AHD9-F1
#
_cell.length_a   1.000
_cell.length_b   1.000
_cell.length_c   1.000
_cell.angle_alpha   90.00
_cell.angle_beta   90.00
_cell.angle_gamma   90.00
#
_symmetry.space_group_name_H-M   'P 1'
#
loop_
_entity.id
_entity.type
_entity.pdbx_description
1 polymer ?
#
loop_
_entity_poly.entity_id
_entity_poly.type
_entity_poly.pdbx_seq_one_letter_code
_entity_poly.pdbx_strand_id
1 'polypeptide(L)' 'MASFWYVSDGEVEAFSEQEVDWKNSALVIAPSPEDALIKVMQYNQGIIDRVELIYNGRAVVAIV' A
#
# COMPACT_ATOMS: atom_id res chain seq x y z
N MET A 1 14.66 0.48 -6.02
CA MET A 1 13.47 0.01 -6.78
C MET A 1 12.30 0.01 -5.82
N ALA A 2 11.14 0.53 -6.23
CA ALA A 2 9.95 0.49 -5.40
C ALA A 2 9.21 -0.84 -5.64
N SER A 3 8.70 -1.43 -4.55
CA SER A 3 7.92 -2.66 -4.55
C SER A 3 6.50 -2.38 -4.11
N PHE A 4 5.59 -3.29 -4.44
CA PHE A 4 4.23 -3.29 -3.94
C PHE A 4 4.16 -4.10 -2.65
N TRP A 5 3.67 -3.46 -1.60
CA TRP A 5 3.51 -4.05 -0.28
C TRP A 5 2.03 -4.08 0.09
N TYR A 6 1.59 -5.20 0.63
CA TYR A 6 0.32 -5.34 1.30
C TYR A 6 0.58 -5.16 2.79
N VAL A 7 -0.09 -4.17 3.38
CA VAL A 7 -0.02 -3.89 4.82
C VAL A 7 -1.36 -4.26 5.42
N SER A 8 -1.39 -5.12 6.44
CA SER A 8 -2.61 -5.52 7.14
C SER A 8 -2.35 -5.64 8.63
N ASP A 9 -3.12 -4.94 9.47
CA ASP A 9 -2.98 -4.98 10.93
C ASP A 9 -1.54 -4.77 11.46
N GLY A 10 -0.72 -4.00 10.74
CA GLY A 10 0.68 -3.73 11.10
C GLY A 10 1.69 -4.76 10.59
N GLU A 11 1.23 -5.83 9.96
CA GLU A 11 2.08 -6.77 9.22
C GLU A 11 2.29 -6.28 7.78
N VAL A 12 3.47 -6.57 7.22
CA VAL A 12 3.83 -6.19 5.86
C VAL A 12 4.31 -7.40 5.08
N GLU A 13 3.71 -7.62 3.93
CA GLU A 13 4.09 -8.68 3.01
C GLU A 13 4.11 -8.17 1.56
N ALA A 14 4.75 -8.92 0.67
CA ALA A 14 4.73 -8.59 -0.75
C ALA A 14 3.29 -8.68 -1.29
N PHE A 15 2.90 -7.68 -2.09
CA PHE A 15 1.61 -7.74 -2.75
C PHE A 15 1.61 -8.81 -3.85
N SER A 16 0.65 -9.72 -3.74
CA SER A 16 0.36 -10.84 -4.61
C SER A 16 -1.15 -10.91 -4.90
N GLU A 17 -1.75 -9.76 -5.21
CA GLU A 17 -3.17 -9.62 -5.57
C GLU A 17 -4.16 -9.90 -4.43
N GLN A 18 -3.74 -9.69 -3.17
CA GLN A 18 -4.63 -9.70 -2.01
C GLN A 18 -5.73 -8.63 -2.17
N GLU A 19 -6.91 -8.90 -1.60
CA GLU A 19 -7.99 -7.91 -1.55
C GLU A 19 -7.67 -6.81 -0.53
N VAL A 20 -7.91 -5.55 -0.90
CA VAL A 20 -7.62 -4.37 -0.06
C VAL A 20 -8.92 -3.71 0.35
N ASP A 21 -9.21 -3.74 1.65
CA ASP A 21 -10.45 -3.20 2.24
C ASP A 21 -10.37 -1.73 2.66
N TRP A 22 -9.16 -1.13 2.67
CA TRP A 22 -8.87 0.23 3.11
C TRP A 22 -9.28 0.56 4.56
N LYS A 23 -9.62 -0.47 5.33
CA LYS A 23 -10.04 -0.35 6.73
C LYS A 23 -8.99 -0.96 7.65
N ASN A 24 -8.56 -2.18 7.33
CA ASN A 24 -7.54 -2.91 8.07
C ASN A 24 -6.33 -3.23 7.17
N SER A 25 -6.49 -3.07 5.85
CA SER A 25 -5.48 -3.38 4.85
C SER A 25 -5.26 -2.23 3.86
N ALA A 26 -4.04 -2.12 3.34
CA ALA A 26 -3.65 -1.13 2.35
C ALA A 26 -2.61 -1.68 1.37
N LEU A 27 -2.69 -1.24 0.12
CA LEU A 27 -1.64 -1.43 -0.88
C LEU A 27 -0.72 -0.20 -0.89
N VAL A 28 0.58 -0.42 -0.82
CA VAL A 28 1.58 0.64 -0.69
C VAL A 28 2.73 0.42 -1.68
N ILE A 29 3.14 1.49 -2.36
CA ILE A 29 4.37 1.50 -3.14
C ILE A 29 5.48 2.10 -2.29
N ALA A 30 6.47 1.29 -1.95
CA ALA A 30 7.60 1.71 -1.12
C ALA A 30 8.88 0.92 -1.45
N PRO A 31 10.08 1.50 -1.22
CA PRO A 31 11.33 0.80 -1.47
C PRO A 31 11.64 -0.28 -0.42
N SER A 32 10.99 -0.25 0.75
CA SER A 32 11.14 -1.23 1.82
C SER A 32 9.81 -1.48 2.55
N PRO A 33 9.67 -2.59 3.31
CA PRO A 33 8.52 -2.84 4.18
C PRO A 33 8.34 -1.76 5.26
N GLU A 34 9.45 -1.24 5.79
CA GLU A 34 9.44 -0.22 6.85
C GLU A 34 8.88 1.10 6.32
N ASP A 35 9.30 1.49 5.11
CA ASP A 35 8.74 2.67 4.43
C ASP A 35 7.26 2.50 4.11
N ALA A 36 6.81 1.27 3.82
CA ALA A 36 5.39 0.99 3.60
C ALA A 36 4.55 1.27 4.85
N LEU A 37 5.02 0.86 6.04
CA LEU A 37 4.36 1.17 7.30
C LEU A 37 4.31 2.67 7.57
N ILE A 38 5.42 3.38 7.34
CA ILE A 38 5.49 4.84 7.52
C ILE A 38 4.45 5.53 6.65
N LYS A 39 4.31 5.11 5.38
CA LYS A 39 3.30 5.65 4.47
C LYS A 39 1.87 5.36 4.93
N VAL A 40 1.58 4.16 5.43
CA VAL A 40 0.24 3.87 6.00
C VAL A 40 -0.05 4.78 7.19
N MET A 41 0.94 5.03 8.05
CA MET A 41 0.78 5.97 9.16
C MET A 41 0.50 7.40 8.67
N GLN A 42 1.22 7.86 7.65
CA GLN A 42 1.02 9.18 7.03
C GLN A 42 -0.37 9.29 6.37
N TYR A 43 -0.81 8.24 5.67
CA TYR A 43 -2.14 8.18 5.06
C TYR A 43 -3.25 8.26 6.12
N ASN A 44 -3.12 7.50 7.22
CA ASN A 44 -4.07 7.54 8.33
C ASN A 44 -4.12 8.90 9.05
N GLN A 45 -3.05 9.68 8.96
CA GLN A 45 -2.98 11.07 9.44
C GLN A 45 -3.50 12.09 8.41
N GLY A 46 -3.89 11.66 7.20
CA GLY A 46 -4.34 12.54 6.12
C GLY A 46 -3.21 13.35 5.47
N ILE A 47 -1.96 12.92 5.61
CA ILE A 47 -0.78 13.61 5.07
C ILE A 47 -0.56 13.28 3.60
N ILE A 48 -0.79 12.03 3.23
CA ILE A 48 -0.64 11.53 1.86
C ILE A 48 -1.93 10.88 1.40
N ASP A 49 -2.16 10.93 0.09
CA ASP A 49 -3.33 10.36 -0.56
C ASP A 49 -3.00 9.05 -1.28
N ARG A 50 -4.06 8.36 -1.69
CA ARG A 50 -3.97 7.16 -2.53
C ARG A 50 -4.15 7.53 -3.99
N VAL A 51 -3.48 6.81 -4.88
CA VAL A 51 -3.56 6.99 -6.33
C VAL A 51 -4.01 5.70 -7.00
N GLU A 52 -4.72 5.83 -8.11
CA GLU A 52 -5.04 4.72 -9.01
C GLU A 52 -3.86 4.47 -9.97
N LEU A 53 -3.50 3.21 -10.16
CA LEU A 53 -2.39 2.78 -11.00
C LEU A 53 -2.67 1.42 -11.65
N ILE A 54 -1.92 1.07 -12.67
CA ILE A 54 -2.06 -0.20 -13.38
C ILE A 54 -1.06 -1.23 -12.83
N TYR A 55 -1.57 -2.33 -12.28
CA TYR A 55 -0.80 -3.49 -11.85
C TYR A 55 -1.34 -4.75 -12.55
N ASN A 56 -0.47 -5.51 -13.22
CA ASN A 56 -0.85 -6.68 -14.03
C ASN A 56 -2.02 -6.44 -15.01
N GLY A 57 -2.10 -5.24 -15.60
CA GLY A 57 -3.17 -4.87 -16.54
C GLY A 57 -4.52 -4.55 -15.89
N ARG A 58 -4.58 -4.48 -14.56
CA ARG A 58 -5.77 -4.07 -13.78
C ARG A 58 -5.51 -2.76 -13.07
N ALA A 59 -6.56 -1.96 -12.94
CA ALA A 59 -6.52 -0.77 -12.09
C ALA A 59 -6.54 -1.22 -10.62
N VAL A 60 -5.57 -0.75 -9.85
CA VAL A 60 -5.49 -0.90 -8.39
C VAL A 60 -5.27 0.47 -7.77
N VAL A 61 -5.65 0.62 -6.52
CA VAL A 61 -5.41 1.85 -5.76
C VAL A 61 -4.29 1.58 -4.77
N ALA A 62 -3.31 2.48 -4.66
CA ALA A 62 -2.19 2.33 -3.72
C ALA A 62 -1.77 3.67 -3.11
N ILE A 63 -1.14 3.61 -1.96
CA ILE A 63 -0.45 4.74 -1.33
C ILE A 63 0.93 4.89 -1.98
N VAL A 64 1.29 6.09 -2.42
CA VAL A 64 2.56 6.42 -3.11
C VAL A 64 3.37 7.48 -2.39
#